data_AF-A0A1C4LJS2-F1
#
_entry.id   AF-A0A1C4LJS2-F1
#
_cell.length_a   1.000
_cell.length_b   1.000
_cell.length_c   1.000
_cell.angle_alpha   90.00
_cell.angle_beta   90.00
_cell.angle_gamma   90.00
#
_symmetry.space_group_name_H-M   'P 1'
#
loop_
_entity.id
_entity.type
_entity.pdbx_description
1 polymer ?
#
loop_
_entity_poly.entity_id
_entity_poly.type
_entity_poly.pdbx_seq_one_letter_code
_entity_poly.pdbx_strand_id
1 'polypeptide(L)'
;MFALDVAGSPAFLEPDAVVVHPDGSWTVVEIKSFPMLDGSADPAKVGAAARQAAVYVLALEQVAARLDPAPAVRHRVLLVCPKDFSNLPTASAVDVRKQRAVTARQLARLTRIEDIADALPEGTCFSPRLPADELTAAVESVPATYAPECLAACELAFHCRDRSRAEGAVTSLGRSVRAELGALTTVSDVLAAARGERGDPADPAVAALRRAARLRAEALETAATRRAPQGLDAALEADGAGAGQPGATDGTAGTWGGPHR
;
A
#
# COMPACT_ATOMS: atom_id res chain seq x y z
N MET A 1 -28.45 15.07 4.52
CA MET A 1 -27.00 15.27 4.31
C MET A 1 -26.43 16.03 5.50
N PHE A 2 -25.37 15.51 6.14
CA PHE A 2 -24.65 16.16 7.23
C PHE A 2 -23.37 16.79 6.70
N ALA A 3 -22.85 17.82 7.35
CA ALA A 3 -21.59 18.44 6.98
C ALA A 3 -20.56 18.25 8.10
N LEU A 4 -19.32 17.98 7.71
CA LEU A 4 -18.17 17.89 8.60
C LEU A 4 -17.05 18.75 8.00
N ASP A 5 -16.41 19.59 8.81
CA ASP A 5 -15.22 20.30 8.36
C ASP A 5 -14.05 19.33 8.15
N VAL A 6 -13.48 19.32 6.95
CA VAL A 6 -12.31 18.54 6.57
C VAL A 6 -11.31 19.50 5.97
N ALA A 7 -10.24 19.77 6.72
CA ALA A 7 -9.15 20.65 6.29
C ALA A 7 -9.62 22.06 5.86
N GLY A 8 -10.63 22.62 6.55
CA GLY A 8 -11.18 23.94 6.24
C GLY A 8 -12.29 23.96 5.19
N SER A 9 -12.65 22.81 4.62
CA SER A 9 -13.72 22.68 3.63
C SER A 9 -14.85 21.75 4.13
N PRO A 10 -16.12 22.07 3.86
CA PRO A 10 -17.22 21.20 4.23
C PRO A 10 -17.25 19.93 3.37
N ALA A 11 -17.05 18.78 4.01
CA ALA A 11 -17.36 17.48 3.45
C ALA A 11 -18.80 17.10 3.80
N PHE A 12 -19.58 16.73 2.78
CA PHE A 12 -20.95 16.31 2.97
C PHE A 12 -21.08 14.80 3.07
N LEU A 13 -21.88 14.34 4.01
CA LEU A 13 -21.94 12.96 4.48
C LEU A 13 -23.40 12.49 4.52
N GLU A 14 -23.59 11.23 4.13
CA GLU A 14 -24.89 10.56 4.16
C GLU A 14 -24.72 9.21 4.87
N PRO A 15 -25.11 9.09 6.15
CA PRO A 15 -25.23 7.80 6.80
C PRO A 15 -26.45 7.06 6.25
N ASP A 16 -26.37 5.74 6.26
CA ASP A 16 -27.44 4.88 5.74
C ASP A 16 -28.75 5.08 6.52
N ALA A 17 -28.66 5.18 7.85
CA ALA A 17 -29.76 5.63 8.69
C ALA A 17 -29.29 6.19 10.04
N VAL A 18 -30.17 6.95 10.69
CA VAL A 18 -30.00 7.41 12.07
C VAL A 18 -31.28 7.09 12.83
N VAL A 19 -31.13 6.39 13.95
CA VAL A 19 -32.24 6.12 14.87
C VAL A 19 -32.30 7.23 15.92
N VAL A 20 -33.46 7.85 16.06
CA VAL A 20 -33.79 8.73 17.20
C VAL A 20 -34.54 7.88 18.22
N HIS A 21 -33.93 7.71 19.39
CA HIS A 21 -34.50 6.91 20.48
C HIS A 21 -35.59 7.69 21.23
N PRO A 22 -36.48 7.01 21.98
CA PRO A 22 -37.49 7.67 22.80
C PRO A 22 -36.92 8.64 23.85
N ASP A 23 -35.67 8.44 24.29
CA ASP A 23 -34.95 9.33 25.20
C ASP A 23 -34.29 10.54 24.48
N GLY A 24 -34.55 10.71 23.18
CA GLY A 24 -33.99 11.75 22.32
C GLY A 24 -32.57 11.47 21.82
N SER A 25 -31.89 10.44 22.31
CA SER A 25 -30.53 10.11 21.86
C SER A 25 -30.50 9.57 20.43
N TRP A 26 -29.35 9.68 19.77
CA TRP A 26 -29.18 9.29 18.37
C TRP A 26 -28.20 8.12 18.22
N THR A 27 -28.51 7.18 17.35
CA THR A 27 -27.61 6.07 16.97
C THR A 27 -27.45 6.02 15.44
N VAL A 28 -26.20 6.01 14.99
CA VAL A 28 -25.86 5.72 13.59
C VAL A 28 -26.14 4.25 13.28
N VAL A 29 -26.74 4.01 12.13
CA VAL A 29 -26.90 2.68 11.53
C VAL A 29 -26.06 2.64 10.26
N GLU A 30 -25.22 1.62 10.17
CA GLU A 30 -24.35 1.35 9.03
C GLU A 30 -24.78 0.04 8.39
N ILE A 31 -25.15 0.06 7.11
CA ILE A 31 -25.64 -1.09 6.35
C ILE A 31 -24.55 -1.54 5.38
N LYS A 32 -24.18 -2.83 5.45
CA LYS A 32 -23.17 -3.42 4.57
C LYS A 32 -23.64 -4.72 3.96
N SER A 33 -23.15 -5.02 2.77
CA SER A 33 -23.54 -6.22 1.99
C SER A 33 -22.72 -7.47 2.30
N PHE A 34 -21.67 -7.38 3.12
CA PHE A 34 -20.93 -8.58 3.54
C PHE A 34 -21.73 -9.35 4.61
N PRO A 35 -21.71 -10.69 4.59
CA PRO A 35 -22.52 -11.47 5.50
C PRO A 35 -21.96 -11.47 6.93
N MET A 36 -22.87 -11.59 7.90
CA MET A 36 -22.56 -12.06 9.25
C MET A 36 -22.80 -13.57 9.29
N LEU A 37 -21.72 -14.36 9.36
CA LEU A 37 -21.72 -15.81 9.46
C LEU A 37 -21.75 -16.22 10.93
N ASP A 38 -22.79 -16.94 11.33
CA ASP A 38 -22.94 -17.46 12.71
C ASP A 38 -22.78 -16.37 13.78
N GLY A 39 -23.26 -15.15 13.49
CA GLY A 39 -23.19 -13.99 14.39
C GLY A 39 -21.85 -13.23 14.38
N SER A 40 -20.92 -13.61 13.50
CA SER A 40 -19.62 -12.97 13.34
C SER A 40 -19.42 -12.46 11.91
N ALA A 41 -18.60 -11.44 11.70
CA ALA A 41 -18.21 -11.00 10.38
C ALA A 41 -16.70 -10.83 10.30
N ASP A 42 -16.17 -10.79 9.08
CA ASP A 42 -14.77 -10.52 8.79
C ASP A 42 -14.31 -9.27 9.58
N PRO A 43 -13.33 -9.41 10.51
CA PRO A 43 -12.87 -8.31 11.34
C PRO A 43 -12.35 -7.09 10.55
N ALA A 44 -11.78 -7.31 9.37
CA ALA A 44 -11.30 -6.23 8.51
C ALA A 44 -12.48 -5.42 7.95
N LYS A 45 -13.55 -6.10 7.54
CA LYS A 45 -14.78 -5.45 7.04
C LYS A 45 -15.54 -4.72 8.14
N VAL A 46 -15.66 -5.33 9.33
CA VAL A 46 -16.23 -4.67 10.51
C VAL A 46 -15.39 -3.45 10.91
N GLY A 47 -14.07 -3.57 10.89
CA GLY A 47 -13.17 -2.46 11.17
C GLY A 47 -13.29 -1.31 10.18
N ALA A 48 -13.52 -1.60 8.90
CA ALA A 48 -13.80 -0.59 7.88
C ALA A 48 -15.15 0.11 8.11
N ALA A 49 -16.21 -0.67 8.36
CA ALA A 49 -17.53 -0.12 8.69
C ALA A 49 -17.50 0.75 9.96
N ALA A 50 -16.79 0.33 11.00
CA ALA A 50 -16.61 1.11 12.24
C ALA A 50 -15.90 2.45 11.99
N ARG A 51 -14.92 2.50 11.08
CA ARG A 51 -14.25 3.76 10.70
C ARG A 51 -15.18 4.69 9.96
N GLN A 52 -16.01 4.17 9.04
CA GLN A 52 -17.02 4.95 8.33
C GLN A 52 -18.07 5.50 9.31
N ALA A 53 -18.65 4.64 10.15
CA ALA A 53 -19.63 5.03 11.17
C ALA A 53 -19.09 6.09 12.15
N ALA A 54 -17.81 6.03 12.51
CA ALA A 54 -17.18 7.03 13.35
C ALA A 54 -17.17 8.44 12.75
N VAL A 55 -17.06 8.56 11.41
CA VAL A 55 -17.17 9.84 10.70
C VAL A 55 -18.59 10.40 10.84
N TYR A 56 -19.61 9.55 10.68
CA TYR A 56 -21.01 9.95 10.84
C TYR A 56 -21.34 10.35 12.29
N VAL A 57 -20.81 9.63 13.28
CA VAL A 57 -20.94 10.01 14.69
C VAL A 57 -20.36 11.40 14.94
N LEU A 58 -19.16 11.70 14.42
CA LEU A 58 -18.55 13.03 14.55
C LEU A 58 -19.40 14.13 13.91
N ALA A 59 -19.92 13.89 12.71
CA ALA A 59 -20.79 14.84 12.03
C ALA A 59 -22.10 15.09 12.81
N LEU A 60 -22.71 14.02 13.34
CA LEU A 60 -23.91 14.13 14.17
C LEU A 60 -23.65 14.85 15.49
N GLU A 61 -22.49 14.66 16.12
CA GLU A 61 -22.12 15.40 17.33
C GLU A 61 -22.08 16.92 17.06
N GLN A 62 -21.56 17.34 15.89
CA GLN A 62 -21.57 18.75 15.49
C GLN A 62 -22.97 19.30 15.22
N VAL A 63 -23.87 18.46 14.69
CA VAL A 63 -25.27 18.83 14.46
C VAL A 63 -26.02 18.93 15.79
N ALA A 64 -25.85 17.94 16.67
CA ALA A 64 -26.47 17.91 17.98
C ALA A 64 -26.08 19.12 18.83
N ALA A 65 -24.82 19.55 18.77
CA ALA A 65 -24.32 20.74 19.46
C ALA A 65 -24.99 22.06 19.05
N ARG A 66 -25.76 22.07 17.94
CA ARG A 66 -26.52 23.25 17.45
C ARG A 66 -27.98 23.23 17.89
N LEU A 67 -28.43 22.20 18.59
CA LEU A 67 -29.81 22.03 19.06
C LEU A 67 -29.90 22.26 20.57
N ASP A 68 -31.08 22.66 21.04
CA ASP A 68 -31.38 22.80 22.47
C ASP A 68 -32.72 22.09 22.81
N PRO A 69 -32.71 21.05 23.67
CA PRO A 69 -31.53 20.43 24.28
C PRO A 69 -30.68 19.67 23.26
N ALA A 70 -29.35 19.68 23.45
CA ALA A 70 -28.42 18.95 22.59
C ALA A 70 -28.60 17.43 22.74
N PRO A 71 -29.01 16.70 21.68
CA PRO A 71 -29.22 15.25 21.75
C PRO A 71 -27.92 14.47 21.98
N ALA A 72 -27.96 13.45 22.81
CA ALA A 72 -26.79 12.59 23.02
C ALA A 72 -26.56 11.68 21.80
N VAL A 73 -25.39 11.76 21.17
CA VAL A 73 -24.99 10.84 20.09
C VAL A 73 -24.28 9.62 20.69
N ARG A 74 -24.88 8.44 20.52
CA ARG A 74 -24.35 7.19 21.07
C ARG A 74 -23.13 6.71 20.28
N HIS A 75 -22.09 6.26 20.97
CA HIS A 75 -20.87 5.69 20.36
C HIS A 75 -20.94 4.18 20.11
N ARG A 76 -22.08 3.56 20.43
CA ARG A 76 -22.39 2.20 20.00
C ARG A 76 -23.32 2.28 18.80
N VAL A 77 -22.77 2.04 17.62
CA VAL A 77 -23.48 2.10 16.34
C VAL A 77 -24.09 0.74 16.02
N LEU A 78 -25.11 0.72 15.17
CA LEU A 78 -25.72 -0.51 14.71
C LEU A 78 -25.15 -0.89 13.34
N LEU A 79 -24.35 -1.94 13.28
CA LEU A 79 -23.91 -2.54 12.02
C LEU A 79 -24.97 -3.55 11.56
N VAL A 80 -25.57 -3.32 10.40
CA VAL A 80 -26.58 -4.20 9.80
C VAL A 80 -25.97 -4.88 8.58
N CYS A 81 -26.04 -6.22 8.57
CA CYS A 81 -25.54 -7.05 7.48
C CYS A 81 -26.54 -8.16 7.14
N PRO A 82 -26.45 -8.77 5.94
CA PRO A 82 -27.10 -10.04 5.66
C PRO A 82 -26.73 -11.12 6.68
N LYS A 83 -27.72 -11.88 7.14
CA LYS A 83 -27.53 -13.04 8.01
C LYS A 83 -27.13 -14.25 7.17
N ASP A 84 -25.99 -14.84 7.48
CA ASP A 84 -25.43 -16.01 6.80
C ASP A 84 -25.43 -15.80 5.28
N PHE A 85 -26.02 -16.73 4.51
CA PHE A 85 -26.18 -16.62 3.06
C PHE A 85 -27.61 -16.20 2.66
N SER A 86 -28.34 -15.53 3.55
CA SER A 86 -29.71 -15.07 3.31
C SER A 86 -29.78 -13.57 3.03
N ASN A 87 -30.92 -13.11 2.50
CA ASN A 87 -31.25 -11.69 2.38
C ASN A 87 -31.93 -11.12 3.65
N LEU A 88 -31.95 -11.87 4.76
CA LEU A 88 -32.49 -11.40 6.03
C LEU A 88 -31.46 -10.52 6.74
N PRO A 89 -31.85 -9.35 7.29
CA PRO A 89 -30.93 -8.54 8.05
C PRO A 89 -30.65 -9.16 9.42
N THR A 90 -29.41 -9.08 9.85
CA THR A 90 -29.03 -9.20 11.26
C THR A 90 -28.20 -7.98 11.65
N ALA A 91 -28.18 -7.65 12.92
CA ALA A 91 -27.57 -6.42 13.41
C ALA A 91 -26.70 -6.68 14.64
N SER A 92 -25.56 -5.98 14.70
CA SER A 92 -24.64 -6.06 15.84
C SER A 92 -24.24 -4.66 16.28
N ALA A 93 -24.19 -4.46 17.59
CA ALA A 93 -23.88 -3.18 18.19
C ALA A 93 -22.35 -3.02 18.35
N VAL A 94 -21.74 -2.14 17.57
CA VAL A 94 -20.28 -1.93 17.48
C VAL A 94 -19.87 -0.67 18.21
N ASP A 95 -18.90 -0.77 19.12
CA ASP A 95 -18.31 0.40 19.80
C ASP A 95 -17.30 1.09 18.89
N VAL A 96 -17.51 2.37 18.59
CA VAL A 96 -16.66 3.16 17.70
C VAL A 96 -15.83 4.22 18.42
N ARG A 97 -15.76 4.22 19.76
CA ARG A 97 -15.02 5.25 20.53
C ARG A 97 -13.57 5.38 20.09
N LYS A 98 -12.88 4.26 19.84
CA LYS A 98 -11.49 4.24 19.37
C LYS A 98 -11.36 4.89 17.99
N GLN A 99 -12.20 4.48 17.04
CA GLN A 99 -12.22 4.98 15.67
C GLN A 99 -12.55 6.46 15.65
N ARG A 100 -13.60 6.88 16.37
CA ARG A 100 -14.00 8.29 16.54
C ARG A 100 -12.86 9.14 17.09
N ALA A 101 -12.16 8.67 18.13
CA ALA A 101 -11.02 9.39 18.69
C ALA A 101 -9.83 9.51 17.71
N VAL A 102 -9.55 8.47 16.92
CA VAL A 102 -8.51 8.52 15.88
C VAL A 102 -8.89 9.49 14.77
N THR A 103 -10.11 9.37 14.23
CA THR A 103 -10.63 10.22 13.16
C THR A 103 -10.63 11.68 13.58
N ALA A 104 -11.12 12.01 14.78
CA ALA A 104 -11.11 13.37 15.31
C ALA A 104 -9.70 13.96 15.37
N ARG A 105 -8.72 13.18 15.85
CA ARG A 105 -7.31 13.62 15.89
C ARG A 105 -6.72 13.81 14.50
N GLN A 106 -7.08 12.96 13.54
CA GLN A 106 -6.62 13.09 12.16
C GLN A 106 -7.17 14.36 11.53
N LEU A 107 -8.49 14.57 11.61
CA LEU A 107 -9.15 15.77 11.09
C LEU A 107 -8.55 17.06 11.66
N ALA A 108 -8.31 17.10 12.98
CA ALA A 108 -7.72 18.26 13.65
C ALA A 108 -6.25 18.54 13.27
N ARG A 109 -5.57 17.60 12.61
CA ARG A 109 -4.16 17.70 12.20
C ARG A 109 -3.99 17.79 10.68
N LEU A 110 -5.09 17.75 9.92
CA LEU A 110 -5.00 17.91 8.48
C LEU A 110 -4.46 19.30 8.16
N THR A 111 -3.46 19.35 7.29
CA THR A 111 -3.07 20.59 6.61
C THR A 111 -4.29 21.16 5.92
N ARG A 112 -4.51 22.46 6.03
CA ARG A 112 -5.68 23.09 5.41
C ARG A 112 -5.60 22.96 3.91
N ILE A 113 -6.75 22.85 3.24
CA ILE A 113 -6.80 22.78 1.78
C ILE A 113 -6.21 24.04 1.17
N GLU A 114 -6.41 25.20 1.80
CA GLU A 114 -5.81 26.46 1.36
C GLU A 114 -4.28 26.39 1.37
N ASP A 115 -3.67 25.89 2.45
CA ASP A 115 -2.21 25.75 2.54
C ASP A 115 -1.66 24.76 1.49
N ILE A 116 -2.43 23.73 1.13
CA ILE A 116 -2.08 22.79 0.06
C ILE A 116 -2.18 23.47 -1.31
N ALA A 117 -3.23 24.27 -1.52
CA ALA A 117 -3.44 25.00 -2.77
C ALA A 117 -2.37 26.08 -2.99
N ASP A 118 -1.93 26.76 -1.93
CA ASP A 118 -0.87 27.78 -1.97
C ASP A 118 0.49 27.20 -2.38
N ALA A 119 0.70 25.89 -2.26
CA ALA A 119 1.91 25.21 -2.74
C ALA A 119 1.89 24.92 -4.25
N LEU A 120 0.76 25.12 -4.92
CA LEU A 120 0.62 24.88 -6.36
C LEU A 120 1.00 26.14 -7.16
N PRO A 121 1.49 25.98 -8.40
CA PRO A 121 1.65 27.11 -9.31
C PRO A 121 0.33 27.87 -9.51
N GLU A 122 0.41 29.20 -9.62
CA GLU A 122 -0.74 30.05 -9.86
C GLU A 122 -1.48 29.61 -11.15
N GLY A 123 -2.81 29.50 -11.06
CA GLY A 123 -3.65 29.07 -12.19
C GLY A 123 -3.76 27.55 -12.38
N THR A 124 -3.09 26.74 -11.56
CA THR A 124 -3.23 25.27 -11.62
C THR A 124 -4.69 24.84 -11.45
N CYS A 125 -5.20 24.03 -12.38
CA CYS A 125 -6.56 23.51 -12.34
C CYS A 125 -6.59 22.04 -12.78
N PHE A 126 -7.22 21.19 -11.95
CA PHE A 126 -7.36 19.75 -12.19
C PHE A 126 -8.73 19.36 -12.78
N SER A 127 -9.46 20.32 -13.34
CA SER A 127 -10.79 20.07 -13.89
C SER A 127 -10.69 19.12 -15.10
N PRO A 128 -11.36 17.95 -15.10
CA PRO A 128 -11.36 17.02 -16.23
C PRO A 128 -11.95 17.58 -17.53
N ARG A 129 -12.48 18.81 -17.50
CA ARG A 129 -13.04 19.52 -18.66
C ARG A 129 -11.99 20.32 -19.43
N LEU A 130 -10.79 20.49 -18.87
CA LEU A 130 -9.69 21.20 -19.55
C LEU A 130 -9.10 20.36 -20.68
N PRO A 131 -8.41 21.01 -21.65
CA PRO A 131 -7.60 20.32 -22.63
C PRO A 131 -6.60 19.34 -21.99
N ALA A 132 -6.31 18.24 -22.70
CA ALA A 132 -5.51 17.14 -22.16
C ALA A 132 -4.06 17.56 -21.84
N ASP A 133 -3.49 18.47 -22.62
CA ASP A 133 -2.17 19.05 -22.41
C ASP A 133 -2.12 19.93 -21.16
N GLU A 134 -3.14 20.76 -20.92
CA GLU A 134 -3.26 21.55 -19.69
C GLU A 134 -3.42 20.66 -18.45
N LEU A 135 -4.26 19.61 -18.53
CA LEU A 135 -4.40 18.63 -17.46
C LEU A 135 -3.10 17.88 -17.17
N THR A 136 -2.37 17.50 -18.22
CA THR A 136 -1.08 16.83 -18.07
C THR A 136 -0.07 17.75 -17.39
N ALA A 137 0.00 19.02 -17.80
CA ALA A 137 0.86 20.00 -17.14
C ALA A 137 0.50 20.22 -15.66
N ALA A 138 -0.80 20.27 -15.33
CA ALA A 138 -1.26 20.36 -13.95
C ALA A 138 -0.86 19.14 -13.12
N VAL A 139 -1.03 17.92 -13.65
CA VAL A 139 -0.63 16.67 -12.98
C VAL A 139 0.89 16.59 -12.79
N GLU A 140 1.68 16.98 -13.79
CA GLU A 140 3.16 16.99 -13.69
C GLU A 140 3.68 18.10 -12.75
N SER A 141 2.86 19.08 -12.39
CA SER A 141 3.22 20.14 -11.43
C SER A 141 3.24 19.66 -9.96
N VAL A 142 2.65 18.50 -9.67
CA VAL A 142 2.58 17.94 -8.31
C VAL A 142 3.51 16.74 -8.14
N PRO A 143 4.15 16.56 -6.97
CA PRO A 143 5.00 15.41 -6.71
C PRO A 143 4.23 14.09 -6.83
N ALA A 144 4.74 13.18 -7.66
CA ALA A 144 4.17 11.85 -7.79
C ALA A 144 4.43 11.01 -6.52
N THR A 145 3.36 10.69 -5.79
CA THR A 145 3.43 9.80 -4.63
C THR A 145 2.80 8.45 -4.94
N TYR A 146 3.64 7.46 -5.23
CA TYR A 146 3.19 6.10 -5.54
C TYR A 146 3.44 5.13 -4.37
N ALA A 147 2.46 4.27 -4.09
CA ALA A 147 2.60 3.05 -3.31
C ALA A 147 1.97 1.87 -4.07
N PRO A 148 2.40 0.62 -3.84
CA PRO A 148 1.89 -0.56 -4.56
C PRO A 148 0.36 -0.72 -4.52
N GLU A 149 -0.28 -0.30 -3.43
CA GLU A 149 -1.74 -0.42 -3.29
C GLU A 149 -2.50 0.53 -4.24
N CYS A 150 -1.84 1.54 -4.81
CA CYS A 150 -2.44 2.45 -5.78
C CYS A 150 -2.92 1.71 -7.04
N LEU A 151 -2.25 0.61 -7.43
CA LEU A 151 -2.63 -0.17 -8.63
C LEU A 151 -4.05 -0.75 -8.56
N ALA A 152 -4.63 -0.88 -7.36
CA ALA A 152 -5.97 -1.42 -7.17
C ALA A 152 -7.07 -0.35 -7.13
N ALA A 153 -6.72 0.94 -7.01
CA ALA A 153 -7.68 1.98 -6.63
C ALA A 153 -7.48 3.35 -7.29
N CYS A 154 -6.41 3.56 -8.06
CA CYS A 154 -6.07 4.86 -8.64
C CYS A 154 -5.73 4.73 -10.13
N GLU A 155 -6.49 5.46 -10.96
CA GLU A 155 -6.28 5.51 -12.42
C GLU A 155 -4.91 6.11 -12.81
N LEU A 156 -4.33 6.97 -11.97
CA LEU A 156 -3.00 7.57 -12.18
C LEU A 156 -1.84 6.68 -11.71
N ALA A 157 -2.10 5.45 -11.24
CA ALA A 157 -1.08 4.63 -10.60
C ALA A 157 0.13 4.33 -11.49
N PHE A 158 -0.07 4.12 -12.80
CA PHE A 158 1.05 3.88 -13.72
C PHE A 158 1.94 5.11 -13.88
N HIS A 159 1.34 6.28 -14.09
CA HIS A 159 2.05 7.55 -14.18
C HIS A 159 2.89 7.78 -12.91
N CYS A 160 2.27 7.73 -11.72
CA CYS A 160 2.99 7.96 -10.48
C CYS A 160 4.07 6.89 -10.21
N ARG A 161 3.86 5.64 -10.65
CA ARG A 161 4.85 4.56 -10.53
C ARG A 161 6.08 4.82 -11.38
N ASP A 162 5.91 5.29 -12.61
CA ASP A 162 7.01 5.57 -13.51
C ASP A 162 7.83 6.77 -13.01
N ARG A 163 7.16 7.83 -12.53
CA ARG A 163 7.81 8.95 -11.83
C ARG A 163 8.60 8.50 -10.60
N SER A 164 7.97 7.71 -9.72
CA SER A 164 8.59 7.17 -8.51
C SER A 164 9.83 6.32 -8.82
N ARG A 165 9.82 5.57 -9.93
CA ARG A 165 10.98 4.80 -10.40
C ARG A 165 12.09 5.69 -10.94
N ALA A 166 11.75 6.69 -11.74
CA ALA A 166 12.72 7.63 -12.29
C ALA A 166 13.46 8.41 -11.18
N GLU A 167 12.74 8.78 -10.12
CA GLU A 167 13.30 9.46 -8.94
C GLU A 167 13.97 8.50 -7.95
N GLY A 168 13.87 7.18 -8.17
CA GLY A 168 14.40 6.16 -7.27
C GLY A 168 13.74 6.18 -5.90
N ALA A 169 12.48 6.60 -5.79
CA ALA A 169 11.77 6.73 -4.52
C ALA A 169 11.44 5.37 -3.90
N VAL A 170 11.70 5.22 -2.59
CA VAL A 170 11.48 3.96 -1.84
C VAL A 170 10.01 3.67 -1.56
N THR A 171 9.11 4.62 -1.80
CA THR A 171 7.66 4.41 -1.64
C THR A 171 7.14 3.32 -2.59
N SER A 172 7.80 3.13 -3.73
CA SER A 172 7.55 2.03 -4.66
C SER A 172 7.75 0.63 -4.06
N LEU A 173 8.52 0.51 -2.98
CA LEU A 173 8.75 -0.73 -2.23
C LEU A 173 7.61 -1.07 -1.25
N GLY A 174 6.65 -0.15 -1.07
CA GLY A 174 5.50 -0.34 -0.19
C GLY A 174 5.62 0.34 1.16
N ARG A 175 4.46 0.57 1.79
CA ARG A 175 4.34 1.35 3.03
C ARG A 175 5.12 0.76 4.20
N SER A 176 5.15 -0.57 4.33
CA SER A 176 5.90 -1.25 5.41
C SER A 176 7.39 -0.94 5.30
N VAL A 177 7.98 -1.15 4.12
CA VAL A 177 9.40 -0.89 3.87
C VAL A 177 9.70 0.60 4.03
N ARG A 178 8.85 1.48 3.47
CA ARG A 178 8.99 2.93 3.63
C ARG A 178 9.01 3.35 5.10
N ALA A 179 8.21 2.73 5.96
CA ALA A 179 8.16 3.07 7.39
C ALA A 179 9.45 2.69 8.12
N GLU A 180 10.05 1.54 7.78
CA GLU A 180 11.31 1.07 8.37
C GLU A 180 12.52 1.92 7.95
N LEU A 181 12.48 2.52 6.76
CA LEU A 181 13.60 3.30 6.21
C LEU A 181 13.73 4.72 6.78
N GLY A 182 12.77 5.19 7.58
CA GLY A 182 12.87 6.48 8.28
C GLY A 182 13.07 7.67 7.34
N ALA A 183 14.20 8.35 7.47
CA ALA A 183 14.56 9.52 6.66
C ALA A 183 15.14 9.17 5.28
N LEU A 184 15.47 7.90 5.01
CA LEU A 184 16.01 7.46 3.73
C LEU A 184 14.87 7.32 2.71
N THR A 185 14.77 8.27 1.78
CA THR A 185 13.64 8.37 0.83
C THR A 185 13.96 7.84 -0.57
N THR A 186 15.24 7.65 -0.91
CA THR A 186 15.67 7.14 -2.21
C THR A 186 16.41 5.81 -2.08
N VAL A 187 16.28 4.95 -3.09
CA VAL A 187 17.01 3.67 -3.19
C VAL A 187 18.52 3.91 -3.16
N SER A 188 19.00 4.99 -3.79
CA SER A 188 20.42 5.34 -3.78
C SER A 188 20.92 5.62 -2.37
N ASP A 189 20.20 6.42 -1.59
CA ASP A 189 20.58 6.74 -0.20
C ASP A 189 20.52 5.51 0.70
N VAL A 190 19.52 4.64 0.52
CA VAL A 190 19.41 3.36 1.23
C VAL A 190 20.64 2.48 0.96
N LEU A 191 21.04 2.36 -0.31
CA LEU A 191 22.19 1.56 -0.70
C LEU A 191 23.51 2.17 -0.19
N ALA A 192 23.67 3.50 -0.24
CA ALA A 192 24.83 4.18 0.31
C ALA A 192 24.93 4.00 1.84
N ALA A 193 23.81 4.10 2.54
CA ALA A 193 23.74 3.84 3.99
C ALA A 193 24.11 2.39 4.32
N ALA A 194 23.60 1.44 3.54
CA ALA A 194 23.88 0.02 3.69
C ALA A 194 25.37 -0.33 3.46
N ARG A 195 26.04 0.35 2.54
CA ARG A 195 27.49 0.21 2.28
C ARG A 195 28.37 0.97 3.28
N GLY A 196 27.77 1.77 4.17
CA GLY A 196 28.51 2.58 5.12
C GLY A 196 29.13 3.86 4.53
N GLU A 197 28.73 4.25 3.32
CA GLU A 197 29.19 5.46 2.63
C GLU A 197 28.52 6.73 3.20
N ARG A 198 27.30 6.58 3.70
CA ARG A 198 26.48 7.64 4.31
C ARG A 198 25.69 7.09 5.50
N GLY A 199 24.91 7.97 6.13
CA GLY A 199 23.96 7.63 7.19
C GLY A 199 24.60 7.64 8.58
N ASP A 200 23.85 8.19 9.53
CA ASP A 200 24.22 8.21 10.94
C ASP A 200 24.28 6.77 11.48
N PRO A 201 25.44 6.30 11.99
CA PRO A 201 25.53 4.97 12.61
C PRO A 201 24.59 4.76 13.80
N ALA A 202 24.14 5.84 14.46
CA ALA A 202 23.18 5.79 15.56
C ALA A 202 21.72 5.66 15.08
N ASP A 203 21.44 5.88 13.80
CA ASP A 203 20.11 5.67 13.23
C ASP A 203 19.80 4.16 13.16
N PRO A 204 18.72 3.69 13.84
CA PRO A 204 18.33 2.28 13.83
C PRO A 204 18.12 1.71 12.43
N ALA A 205 17.60 2.52 11.48
CA ALA A 205 17.39 2.09 10.10
C ALA A 205 18.73 1.85 9.39
N VAL A 206 19.70 2.75 9.57
CA VAL A 206 21.05 2.61 9.00
C VAL A 206 21.76 1.39 9.59
N ALA A 207 21.67 1.18 10.91
CA ALA A 207 22.25 0.01 11.57
C ALA A 207 21.64 -1.30 11.04
N ALA A 208 20.32 -1.35 10.87
CA ALA A 208 19.62 -2.49 10.29
C ALA A 208 20.05 -2.76 8.84
N LEU A 209 20.16 -1.71 8.02
CA LEU A 209 20.61 -1.80 6.62
C LEU A 209 22.03 -2.34 6.51
N ARG A 210 22.97 -1.85 7.32
CA ARG A 210 24.36 -2.35 7.32
C ARG A 210 24.44 -3.80 7.76
N ARG A 211 23.65 -4.19 8.78
CA ARG A 211 23.51 -5.59 9.19
C ARG A 211 22.98 -6.45 8.04
N ALA A 212 21.93 -6.00 7.36
CA ALA A 212 21.35 -6.72 6.23
C ALA A 212 22.33 -6.84 5.05
N ALA A 213 23.10 -5.80 4.75
CA ALA A 213 24.13 -5.81 3.70
C ALA A 213 25.23 -6.83 4.00
N ARG A 214 25.72 -6.88 5.24
CA ARG A 214 26.70 -7.88 5.67
C ARG A 214 26.16 -9.31 5.53
N LEU A 215 24.96 -9.58 6.03
CA LEU A 215 24.32 -10.90 5.92
C LEU A 215 24.10 -11.31 4.45
N ARG A 216 23.76 -10.36 3.58
CA ARG A 216 23.62 -10.60 2.14
C ARG A 216 24.97 -10.96 1.51
N ALA A 217 26.05 -10.26 1.85
CA ALA A 217 27.39 -10.56 1.34
C ALA A 217 27.84 -11.97 1.75
N GLU A 218 27.72 -12.32 3.04
CA GLU A 218 28.03 -13.66 3.57
C GLU A 218 27.23 -14.77 2.85
N ALA A 219 25.95 -14.52 2.57
CA ALA A 219 25.09 -15.46 1.86
C ALA A 219 25.50 -15.63 0.38
N LEU A 220 25.89 -14.55 -0.30
CA LEU A 220 26.33 -14.58 -1.69
C LEU A 220 27.69 -15.30 -1.83
N GLU A 221 28.62 -15.06 -0.90
CA GLU A 221 29.89 -15.79 -0.83
C GLU A 221 29.66 -17.29 -0.63
N THR A 222 28.80 -17.65 0.32
CA THR A 222 28.43 -19.06 0.57
C THR A 222 27.82 -19.73 -0.66
N ALA A 223 26.93 -19.02 -1.37
CA ALA A 223 26.31 -19.53 -2.59
C ALA A 223 27.31 -19.70 -3.74
N ALA A 224 28.27 -18.77 -3.88
CA ALA A 224 29.33 -18.86 -4.87
C ALA A 224 30.23 -20.09 -4.62
N THR A 225 30.63 -20.33 -3.36
CA THR A 225 31.44 -21.49 -2.97
C THR A 225 30.73 -22.82 -3.24
N ARG A 226 29.40 -22.90 -3.06
CA ARG A 226 28.61 -24.10 -3.39
C ARG A 226 28.45 -24.33 -4.90
N ARG A 227 28.52 -23.26 -5.70
CA ARG A 227 28.28 -23.30 -7.15
C ARG A 227 29.56 -23.48 -7.97
N ALA A 228 30.73 -23.27 -7.36
CA ALA A 228 32.01 -23.65 -7.96
C ALA A 228 31.96 -25.16 -8.29
N PRO A 229 32.23 -25.56 -9.55
CA PRO A 229 32.24 -26.97 -9.90
C PRO A 229 33.26 -27.67 -9.01
N GLN A 230 32.83 -28.70 -8.28
CA GLN A 230 33.76 -29.65 -7.68
C GLN A 230 34.54 -30.25 -8.83
N GLY A 231 35.82 -29.90 -8.95
CA GLY A 231 36.68 -30.31 -10.05
C GLY A 231 36.57 -31.81 -10.28
N LEU A 232 36.15 -32.18 -11.49
CA LEU A 232 36.23 -33.54 -11.98
C LEU A 232 37.67 -33.77 -12.43
N ASP A 233 38.59 -33.94 -11.48
CA ASP A 233 39.96 -34.37 -11.74
C ASP A 233 40.49 -35.16 -10.53
N ALA A 234 40.12 -36.45 -10.47
CA ALA A 234 40.91 -37.50 -9.83
C ALA A 234 40.30 -38.87 -10.14
N ALA A 235 40.59 -39.43 -11.32
CA ALA A 235 40.79 -40.87 -11.52
C ALA A 235 40.94 -41.21 -13.02
N LEU A 236 42.09 -40.94 -13.63
CA LEU A 236 42.60 -41.71 -14.78
C LEU A 236 44.14 -41.63 -14.82
N GLU A 237 44.80 -42.16 -13.79
CA GLU A 237 46.17 -42.68 -13.94
C GLU A 237 46.27 -43.99 -13.17
N ALA A 238 45.99 -45.10 -13.89
CA ALA A 238 46.62 -46.41 -13.77
C ALA A 238 45.72 -47.45 -14.46
N ASP A 239 45.90 -47.66 -15.76
CA ASP A 239 46.32 -48.99 -16.22
C ASP A 239 46.71 -49.00 -17.71
N GLY A 240 47.70 -49.83 -18.03
CA GLY A 240 47.73 -50.55 -19.31
C GLY A 240 48.44 -49.92 -20.50
N ALA A 241 49.74 -50.18 -20.60
CA ALA A 241 50.52 -50.09 -21.82
C ALA A 241 49.97 -50.95 -22.98
N GLY A 242 50.15 -50.51 -24.24
CA GLY A 242 50.11 -51.44 -25.38
C GLY A 242 49.83 -50.87 -26.78
N ALA A 243 50.91 -50.62 -27.53
CA ALA A 243 51.06 -50.81 -28.99
C ALA A 243 50.38 -49.87 -30.02
N GLY A 244 51.22 -48.96 -30.55
CA GLY A 244 51.54 -48.71 -31.97
C GLY A 244 50.52 -48.95 -33.12
N GLN A 245 50.03 -47.83 -33.69
CA GLN A 245 50.14 -47.32 -35.10
C GLN A 245 49.84 -48.23 -36.33
N PRO A 246 49.54 -47.66 -37.53
CA PRO A 246 48.40 -46.83 -37.95
C PRO A 246 47.74 -47.36 -39.26
N GLY A 247 46.56 -46.84 -39.64
CA GLY A 247 45.94 -47.22 -40.92
C GLY A 247 44.86 -46.23 -41.38
N ALA A 248 45.12 -45.60 -42.53
CA ALA A 248 44.22 -44.70 -43.25
C ALA A 248 43.07 -45.47 -43.92
N THR A 249 41.90 -44.82 -44.09
CA THR A 249 41.34 -44.38 -45.40
C THR A 249 39.91 -43.80 -45.27
N ASP A 250 39.71 -42.68 -45.97
CA ASP A 250 38.60 -42.24 -46.81
C ASP A 250 37.10 -42.55 -46.52
N GLY A 251 36.32 -41.48 -46.78
CA GLY A 251 34.94 -41.52 -47.28
C GLY A 251 33.88 -41.34 -46.19
N THR A 252 32.85 -40.52 -46.31
CA THR A 252 32.24 -39.83 -47.45
C THR A 252 31.28 -38.75 -46.94
N ALA A 253 31.02 -37.79 -47.82
CA ALA A 253 30.02 -36.73 -47.69
C ALA A 253 28.59 -37.24 -47.41
N GLY A 254 27.78 -36.38 -46.78
CA GLY A 254 26.38 -36.66 -46.48
C GLY A 254 25.62 -35.40 -46.07
N THR A 255 25.25 -34.63 -47.07
CA THR A 255 24.51 -33.37 -47.08
C THR A 255 23.09 -33.39 -46.53
N TRP A 256 22.71 -32.27 -45.90
CA TRP A 256 21.45 -31.50 -46.06
C TRP A 256 20.08 -32.11 -45.71
N GLY A 257 19.29 -31.33 -44.95
CA GLY A 257 17.83 -31.44 -44.93
C GLY A 257 17.20 -30.76 -43.71
N GLY A 258 16.71 -29.53 -43.90
CA GLY A 258 15.94 -28.79 -42.90
C GLY A 258 14.47 -29.21 -42.81
N PRO A 259 13.57 -28.28 -42.48
CA PRO A 259 12.73 -28.27 -41.27
C PRO A 259 11.31 -28.80 -41.54
N HIS A 260 10.51 -29.05 -40.49
CA HIS A 260 9.07 -28.71 -40.45
C HIS A 260 8.41 -29.04 -39.09
N ARG A 261 7.94 -27.96 -38.44
CA ARG A 261 6.78 -27.77 -37.53
C ARG A 261 7.13 -27.25 -36.15
#